data_AF-A0A7J8PFJ7-F1
#
_entry.id   AF-A0A7J8PFJ7-F1
#
_cell.length_a   1.000
_cell.length_b   1.000
_cell.length_c   1.000
_cell.angle_alpha   90.00
_cell.angle_beta   90.00
_cell.angle_gamma   90.00
#
_symmetry.space_group_name_H-M   'P 1'
#
loop_
_entity.id
_entity.type
_entity.pdbx_description
1 polymer ?
#
loop_
_entity_poly.entity_id
_entity_poly.type
_entity_poly.pdbx_seq_one_letter_code
_entity_poly.pdbx_strand_id
1 'polypeptide(L)' 'GNKIIYETEAKGLNPGLIVLLVVLGLLLIFLVGNYVLYSYAQKTLPPRKKKPVSKKKMKRERLKQGVSAPGE' A
#
# COMPACT_ATOMS: atom_id res chain seq x y z
N GLY A 1 48.60 35.23 -9.12
CA GLY A 1 48.31 35.35 -7.68
C GLY A 1 47.00 34.65 -7.43
N ASN A 2 47.02 33.54 -6.68
CA ASN A 2 45.85 32.70 -6.48
C ASN A 2 45.37 32.81 -5.04
N LYS A 3 44.12 33.22 -4.87
CA LYS A 3 43.31 32.89 -3.70
C LYS A 3 41.83 32.93 -4.09
N ILE A 4 41.28 31.78 -4.46
CA ILE A 4 39.83 31.60 -4.46
C ILE A 4 39.53 30.76 -3.22
N ILE A 5 39.23 31.45 -2.12
CA ILE A 5 38.61 30.81 -0.96
C ILE A 5 37.12 30.94 -1.18
N TYR A 6 36.47 29.82 -1.48
CA TYR A 6 35.04 29.70 -1.32
C TYR A 6 34.79 29.56 0.18
N GLU A 7 34.56 30.68 0.86
CA GLU A 7 33.95 30.64 2.19
C GLU A 7 32.52 30.15 2.01
N THR A 8 32.33 28.84 2.08
CA THR A 8 31.02 28.27 2.37
C THR A 8 30.72 28.66 3.82
N GLU A 9 30.08 29.80 3.99
CA GLU A 9 29.42 30.15 5.23
C GLU A 9 28.51 28.98 5.61
N ALA A 10 28.79 28.35 6.74
CA ALA A 10 27.92 27.34 7.32
C ALA A 10 26.65 28.00 7.87
N LYS A 11 25.80 28.50 6.97
CA LYS A 11 24.43 28.90 7.31
C LYS A 11 23.69 27.64 7.74
N GLY A 12 23.41 27.54 9.03
CA GLY A 12 22.61 26.46 9.61
C GLY A 12 21.28 26.30 8.88
N LEU A 13 20.73 25.08 8.90
CA LEU A 13 19.46 24.77 8.24
C LEU A 13 18.33 25.62 8.85
N ASN A 14 17.49 26.20 7.98
CA ASN A 14 16.36 27.01 8.41
C ASN A 14 15.40 26.15 9.27
N PRO A 15 14.96 26.63 10.45
CA PRO A 15 14.04 25.89 11.30
C PRO A 15 12.75 25.47 10.58
N GLY A 16 12.20 26.31 9.69
CA GLY A 16 11.04 25.97 8.87
C GLY A 16 11.30 24.81 7.90
N LEU A 17 12.51 24.73 7.32
CA LEU A 17 12.90 23.58 6.50
C LEU A 17 13.06 22.31 7.33
N ILE A 18 13.65 22.40 8.51
CA ILE A 18 13.77 21.26 9.43
C ILE A 18 12.37 20.74 9.79
N VAL A 19 11.45 21.63 10.16
CA VAL A 19 10.07 21.26 10.49
C VAL A 19 9.37 20.62 9.29
N LEU A 20 9.54 21.17 8.08
CA LEU A 20 8.95 20.60 6.87
C LEU A 20 9.45 19.17 6.62
N LEU A 21 10.76 18.94 6.73
CA LEU A 21 11.37 17.63 6.57
C LEU A 21 10.89 16.64 7.63
N VAL A 22 10.78 17.08 8.90
CA VAL A 22 10.31 16.24 9.99
C VAL A 22 8.85 15.84 9.76
N VAL A 23 7.96 16.80 9.47
CA VAL A 23 6.53 16.53 9.26
C VAL A 23 6.33 15.63 8.04
N LEU A 24 6.99 15.92 6.93
CA LEU A 24 6.91 15.11 5.72
C LEU A 24 7.44 13.68 5.97
N GLY A 25 8.58 13.57 6.65
CA GLY A 25 9.17 12.27 7.03
C GLY A 25 8.26 11.45 7.94
N LEU A 26 7.65 12.09 8.95
CA LEU A 26 6.71 11.44 9.85
C LEU A 26 5.48 10.91 9.10
N LEU A 27 4.91 11.71 8.20
CA LEU A 27 3.78 11.30 7.37
C LEU A 27 4.12 10.15 6.43
N LEU A 28 5.29 10.19 5.79
CA LEU A 28 5.75 9.11 4.91
C LEU A 28 5.96 7.81 5.69
N ILE A 29 6.63 7.85 6.84
CA ILE A 29 6.84 6.68 7.70
C ILE A 29 5.51 6.12 8.17
N PHE A 30 4.59 6.97 8.61
CA PHE A 30 3.25 6.56 9.04
C PHE A 30 2.47 5.87 7.91
N LEU A 31 2.49 6.46 6.71
CA LEU A 31 1.76 5.93 5.56
C LEU A 31 2.35 4.60 5.09
N VAL A 32 3.68 4.52 4.98
CA VAL A 32 4.37 3.29 4.58
C VAL A 32 4.18 2.19 5.62
N GLY A 33 4.35 2.50 6.90
CA GLY A 33 4.14 1.55 7.99
C GLY A 33 2.71 1.00 8.01
N ASN A 34 1.72 1.88 7.83
CA ASN A 34 0.32 1.48 7.75
C ASN A 34 0.04 0.63 6.51
N TYR A 35 0.56 1.02 5.35
CA TYR A 35 0.38 0.27 4.11
C TYR A 35 1.00 -1.14 4.18
N VAL A 36 2.21 -1.25 4.73
CA VAL A 36 2.87 -2.55 4.94
C VAL A 36 2.06 -3.41 5.90
N LEU A 37 1.58 -2.85 7.01
CA LEU A 37 0.77 -3.59 7.98
C LEU A 37 -0.57 -4.02 7.37
N TYR A 38 -1.22 -3.16 6.59
CA TYR A 38 -2.45 -3.46 5.86
C TYR A 38 -2.24 -4.58 4.85
N SER A 39 -1.16 -4.50 4.06
CA SER A 39 -0.81 -5.52 3.06
C SER A 39 -0.47 -6.86 3.73
N TYR A 40 0.27 -6.84 4.84
CA TYR A 40 0.57 -8.02 5.63
C TYR A 40 -0.71 -8.66 6.15
N ALA A 41 -1.58 -7.87 6.78
CA ALA A 41 -2.87 -8.33 7.27
C ALA A 41 -3.70 -8.95 6.14
N GLN A 42 -3.78 -8.32 4.96
CA GLN A 42 -4.50 -8.90 3.81
C GLN A 42 -3.94 -10.25 3.34
N LYS A 43 -2.62 -10.44 3.40
CA LYS A 43 -1.97 -11.70 3.02
C LYS A 43 -2.19 -12.80 4.05
N THR A 44 -2.21 -12.45 5.34
CA THR A 44 -2.44 -13.40 6.44
C THR A 44 -3.93 -13.64 6.73
N LEU A 45 -4.79 -12.70 6.36
CA LEU A 45 -6.22 -12.83 6.52
C LEU A 45 -6.72 -13.92 5.56
N PRO A 46 -7.47 -14.92 6.06
CA PRO A 46 -8.06 -15.91 5.19
C PRO A 46 -8.93 -15.19 4.15
N PRO A 47 -8.94 -15.65 2.89
CA PRO A 47 -9.72 -15.01 1.83
C PRO A 47 -11.14 -14.83 2.35
N ARG A 48 -11.60 -13.56 2.40
CA ARG A 48 -12.94 -13.21 2.90
C ARG A 48 -13.90 -14.22 2.33
N LYS A 49 -14.45 -15.11 3.18
CA LYS A 49 -15.37 -16.16 2.73
C LYS A 49 -16.45 -15.46 1.93
N LYS A 50 -16.38 -15.57 0.60
CA LYS A 50 -17.45 -15.08 -0.26
C LYS A 50 -18.71 -15.72 0.28
N LYS A 51 -19.74 -14.92 0.58
CA LYS A 51 -21.00 -15.44 1.12
C LYS A 51 -21.35 -16.69 0.31
N PRO A 52 -21.54 -17.85 0.97
CA PRO A 52 -21.73 -19.10 0.25
C PRO A 52 -22.83 -18.89 -0.77
N VAL A 53 -22.49 -19.09 -2.04
CA VAL A 53 -23.44 -18.88 -3.12
C VAL A 53 -24.50 -19.96 -2.96
N SER A 54 -25.75 -19.56 -2.77
CA SER A 54 -26.87 -20.52 -2.68
C SER A 54 -26.78 -21.52 -3.82
N LYS A 55 -27.03 -22.81 -3.54
CA LYS A 55 -26.96 -23.89 -4.52
C LYS A 55 -27.78 -23.58 -5.78
N LYS A 56 -28.89 -22.84 -5.64
CA LYS A 56 -29.72 -22.35 -6.76
C LYS A 56 -28.96 -21.37 -7.68
N LYS A 57 -28.21 -20.43 -7.11
CA LYS A 57 -27.38 -19.48 -7.88
C LYS A 57 -26.17 -20.18 -8.50
N MET A 58 -25.54 -21.14 -7.80
CA MET A 58 -24.45 -21.94 -8.36
C MET A 58 -24.90 -22.79 -9.56
N LYS A 59 -26.07 -23.45 -9.46
CA LYS A 59 -26.66 -24.19 -10.58
C LYS A 59 -27.00 -23.28 -11.76
N ARG A 60 -27.56 -22.09 -11.50
CA ARG A 60 -27.89 -21.11 -12.54
C ARG A 60 -26.65 -20.60 -13.28
N GLU A 61 -25.56 -20.31 -12.56
CA GLU A 61 -24.30 -19.89 -13.18
C GLU A 61 -23.64 -21.03 -13.97
N ARG A 62 -23.62 -22.26 -13.45
CA ARG A 62 -23.10 -23.43 -14.18
C ARG A 62 -23.87 -23.71 -15.48
N LEU A 63 -25.19 -23.61 -15.44
CA LEU A 63 -26.05 -23.74 -16.63
C LEU A 63 -25.81 -22.63 -17.66
N LYS A 64 -25.58 -21.39 -17.22
CA LYS A 64 -25.22 -20.27 -18.12
C LYS A 64 -23.84 -20.42 -18.75
N GLN A 65 -22.90 -21.02 -18.01
CA GLN A 65 -21.54 -21.26 -18.49
C GLN A 65 -21.46 -22.49 -19.40
N GLY A 66 -22.57 -23.19 -19.66
CA GLY A 66 -22.60 -24.39 -20.50
C GLY A 66 -21.79 -25.57 -19.93
N VAL A 67 -21.43 -25.50 -18.65
CA VAL A 67 -20.68 -26.57 -17.98
C VAL A 67 -21.67 -27.67 -17.66
N SER A 68 -21.63 -28.76 -18.44
CA SER A 68 -22.41 -29.96 -18.12
C SER A 68 -21.99 -30.48 -16.75
N ALA A 69 -22.93 -31.07 -16.02
CA ALA A 69 -22.63 -31.62 -14.71
C ALA A 69 -21.51 -32.66 -14.85
N PRO A 70 -20.54 -32.74 -13.93
CA PRO A 70 -19.57 -33.83 -13.93
C PRO A 70 -20.36 -35.12 -13.69
N GLY A 71 -20.58 -35.90 -14.75
CA GLY A 71 -21.47 -37.06 -14.74
C GLY A 71 -22.44 -37.09 -15.93
N GLU A 72 -21.89 -36.99 -17.13
CA GLU A 72 -22.24 -37.90 -18.24
C GLU A 72 -21.16 -38.98 -18.30
#